data_AF-A0A7I7SRH3-F1
#
_entry.id   AF-A0A7I7SRH3-F1
#
_cell.length_a   1.000
_cell.length_b   1.000
_cell.length_c   1.000
_cell.angle_alpha   90.00
_cell.angle_beta   90.00
_cell.angle_gamma   90.00
#
_symmetry.space_group_name_H-M   'P 1'
#
loop_
_entity.id
_entity.type
_entity.pdbx_description
1 polymer ?
#
loop_
_entity_poly.entity_id
_entity_poly.type
_entity_poly.pdbx_seq_one_letter_code
_entity_poly.pdbx_strand_id
1 'polypeptide(L)'
;MPPIAEKVDAYSTWHDDKPFVFLARRRSPEGMRFDVAHELGHLVLHPAAACDDTAQEREANEFASEFLIPGDAIPEYLRSNPPISDLLEVRDQFKVSATALAHATHAAGRMTDWAYRNTCIELSGRGFRKGEPGGMPNHEMSRVFPQILGTRGTVTARQVAAELRVPVQEVRALTFGVELGAAAAGVDAPAMNNAATMSHSQLRLVR
;
A
#
# COMPACT_ATOMS: atom_id res chain seq x y z
N MET A 1 -8.82 -14.62 -3.07
CA MET A 1 -7.56 -14.70 -3.83
C MET A 1 -7.11 -16.16 -3.86
N PRO A 2 -6.41 -16.64 -4.91
CA PRO A 2 -5.87 -18.00 -4.92
C PRO A 2 -4.90 -18.22 -3.73
N PRO A 3 -4.79 -19.44 -3.16
CA PRO A 3 -3.98 -19.72 -1.96
C PRO A 3 -2.49 -19.38 -2.10
N ILE A 4 -1.95 -19.33 -3.32
CA ILE A 4 -0.55 -18.96 -3.55
C ILE A 4 -0.29 -17.46 -3.32
N ALA A 5 -1.33 -16.63 -3.45
CA ALA A 5 -1.27 -15.19 -3.21
C ALA A 5 -1.47 -14.82 -1.72
N GLU A 6 -1.66 -15.80 -0.83
CA GLU A 6 -1.81 -15.52 0.61
C GLU A 6 -0.49 -15.14 1.30
N LYS A 7 0.67 -15.41 0.67
CA LYS A 7 2.00 -15.27 1.29
C LYS A 7 2.84 -14.10 0.79
N VAL A 8 2.42 -13.40 -0.25
CA VAL A 8 3.22 -12.36 -0.90
C VAL A 8 2.40 -11.06 -0.93
N ASP A 9 2.95 -10.00 -0.32
CA ASP A 9 2.26 -8.71 -0.19
C ASP A 9 2.32 -7.89 -1.49
N ALA A 10 3.34 -8.09 -2.32
CA ALA A 10 3.49 -7.49 -3.65
C ALA A 10 4.31 -8.39 -4.58
N TYR A 11 4.07 -8.31 -5.90
CA TYR A 11 4.96 -8.92 -6.89
C TYR A 11 4.86 -8.17 -8.23
N SER A 12 5.91 -8.27 -9.04
CA SER A 12 5.97 -7.68 -10.38
C SER A 12 6.25 -8.71 -11.46
N THR A 13 5.85 -8.39 -12.70
CA THR A 13 6.12 -9.24 -13.86
C THR A 13 6.00 -8.46 -15.16
N TRP A 14 6.64 -8.96 -16.21
CA TRP A 14 6.48 -8.48 -17.58
C TRP A 14 5.49 -9.37 -18.34
N HIS A 15 4.55 -8.75 -19.05
CA HIS A 15 3.65 -9.44 -19.97
C HIS A 15 3.52 -8.63 -21.26
N ASP A 16 3.90 -9.23 -22.40
CA ASP A 16 3.93 -8.59 -23.73
C ASP A 16 4.61 -7.21 -23.71
N ASP A 17 5.85 -7.16 -23.20
CA ASP A 17 6.68 -5.95 -23.05
C ASP A 17 6.07 -4.85 -22.15
N LYS A 18 5.04 -5.18 -21.36
CA LYS A 18 4.42 -4.27 -20.40
C LYS A 18 4.69 -4.74 -18.97
N PRO A 19 5.22 -3.88 -18.09
CA PRO A 19 5.40 -4.22 -16.70
C PRO A 19 4.09 -4.09 -15.92
N PHE A 20 3.85 -5.04 -15.04
CA PHE A 20 2.74 -5.06 -14.10
C PHE A 20 3.26 -5.22 -12.67
N VAL A 21 2.67 -4.47 -11.75
CA VAL A 21 2.88 -4.61 -10.31
C VAL A 21 1.55 -4.96 -9.67
N PHE A 22 1.54 -6.00 -8.85
CA PHE A 22 0.37 -6.48 -8.12
C PHE A 22 0.58 -6.26 -6.64
N LEU A 23 -0.44 -5.75 -5.95
CA LEU A 23 -0.35 -5.38 -4.54
C LEU A 23 -1.51 -5.98 -3.75
N ALA A 24 -1.21 -6.55 -2.60
CA ALA A 24 -2.18 -6.89 -1.59
C ALA A 24 -2.36 -5.70 -0.62
N ARG A 25 -3.58 -5.19 -0.48
CA ARG A 25 -3.89 -4.09 0.47
C ARG A 25 -4.02 -4.59 1.91
N ARG A 26 -2.93 -5.16 2.44
CA ARG A 26 -2.86 -5.73 3.81
C ARG A 26 -1.94 -4.93 4.73
N ARG A 27 -1.01 -4.17 4.14
CA ARG A 27 0.01 -3.36 4.82
C ARG A 27 -0.50 -1.94 5.07
N SER A 28 0.25 -1.12 5.80
CA SER A 28 -0.05 0.32 5.90
C SER A 28 0.14 0.99 4.53
N PRO A 29 -0.45 2.18 4.29
CA PRO A 29 -0.23 2.92 3.04
C PRO A 29 1.26 3.19 2.76
N GLU A 30 2.06 3.50 3.78
CA GLU A 30 3.50 3.71 3.67
C GLU A 30 4.24 2.42 3.31
N GLY A 31 3.85 1.31 3.97
CA GLY A 31 4.39 -0.01 3.64
C GLY A 31 4.12 -0.37 2.19
N MET A 32 2.90 -0.11 1.71
CA MET A 32 2.55 -0.33 0.30
C MET A 32 3.37 0.53 -0.66
N ARG A 33 3.70 1.79 -0.32
CA ARG A 33 4.59 2.61 -1.16
C ARG A 33 5.97 1.99 -1.25
N PHE A 34 6.49 1.47 -0.14
CA PHE A 34 7.76 0.74 -0.12
C PHE A 34 7.69 -0.54 -0.96
N ASP A 35 6.64 -1.34 -0.78
CA ASP A 35 6.44 -2.58 -1.55
C ASP A 35 6.35 -2.27 -3.06
N VAL A 36 5.63 -1.21 -3.48
CA VAL A 36 5.61 -0.77 -4.89
C VAL A 36 6.99 -0.33 -5.39
N ALA A 37 7.73 0.43 -4.60
CA ALA A 37 9.06 0.90 -4.99
C ALA A 37 10.06 -0.26 -5.09
N HIS A 38 9.93 -1.27 -4.23
CA HIS A 38 10.71 -2.50 -4.28
C HIS A 38 10.43 -3.26 -5.58
N GLU A 39 9.16 -3.49 -5.91
CA GLU A 39 8.77 -4.14 -7.16
C GLU A 39 9.21 -3.36 -8.40
N LEU A 40 9.17 -2.02 -8.33
CA LEU A 40 9.73 -1.18 -9.38
C LEU A 40 11.25 -1.39 -9.52
N GLY A 41 11.96 -1.54 -8.40
CA GLY A 41 13.38 -1.88 -8.39
C GLY A 41 13.68 -3.17 -9.15
N HIS A 42 12.91 -4.23 -8.90
CA HIS A 42 13.00 -5.48 -9.66
C HIS A 42 12.80 -5.27 -11.16
N LEU A 43 11.75 -4.53 -11.56
CA LEU A 43 11.47 -4.27 -12.96
C LEU A 43 12.57 -3.46 -13.66
N VAL A 44 13.21 -2.53 -12.96
CA VAL A 44 14.24 -1.63 -13.51
C VAL A 44 15.62 -2.27 -13.52
N LEU A 45 16.02 -2.89 -12.41
CA LEU A 45 17.37 -3.43 -12.22
C LEU A 45 17.49 -4.87 -12.73
N HIS A 46 16.39 -5.62 -12.74
CA HIS A 46 16.38 -7.07 -12.99
C HIS A 46 15.31 -7.51 -14.02
N PRO A 47 15.17 -6.84 -15.19
CA PRO A 47 14.05 -7.03 -16.13
C PRO A 47 13.93 -8.44 -16.75
N ALA A 48 14.98 -9.26 -16.66
CA ALA A 48 15.04 -10.60 -17.24
C ALA A 48 15.45 -11.69 -16.22
N ALA A 49 15.35 -11.39 -14.92
CA ALA A 49 15.65 -12.38 -13.90
C ALA A 49 14.63 -13.52 -13.93
N ALA A 50 15.12 -14.75 -13.98
CA ALA A 50 14.26 -15.95 -13.96
C ALA A 50 13.85 -16.36 -12.53
N CYS A 51 14.56 -15.87 -11.51
CA CYS A 51 14.31 -16.11 -10.10
C CYS A 51 15.08 -15.06 -9.28
N ASP A 52 14.47 -14.58 -8.21
CA ASP A 52 15.08 -13.58 -7.32
C ASP A 52 16.10 -14.26 -6.41
N ASP A 53 17.35 -13.80 -6.47
CA ASP A 53 18.38 -14.19 -5.52
C ASP A 53 18.50 -13.17 -4.38
N THR A 54 19.24 -13.53 -3.33
CA THR A 54 19.40 -12.66 -2.14
C THR A 54 20.07 -11.32 -2.46
N ALA A 55 20.88 -11.23 -3.51
CA ALA A 55 21.51 -9.97 -3.91
C ALA A 55 20.49 -9.06 -4.61
N GLN A 56 19.68 -9.61 -5.52
CA GLN A 56 18.60 -8.88 -6.21
C GLN A 56 17.57 -8.33 -5.21
N GLU A 57 17.15 -9.15 -4.25
CA GLU A 57 16.26 -8.71 -3.16
C GLU A 57 16.84 -7.55 -2.34
N ARG A 58 18.15 -7.57 -2.10
CA ARG A 58 18.84 -6.48 -1.40
C ARG A 58 18.89 -5.22 -2.29
N GLU A 59 19.24 -5.36 -3.55
CA GLU A 59 19.33 -4.25 -4.52
C GLU A 59 17.96 -3.59 -4.74
N ALA A 60 16.87 -4.38 -4.82
CA ALA A 60 15.51 -3.87 -4.89
C ALA A 60 15.09 -3.11 -3.62
N ASN A 61 15.48 -3.59 -2.43
CA ASN A 61 15.27 -2.87 -1.17
C ASN A 61 16.07 -1.56 -1.08
N GLU A 62 17.33 -1.57 -1.52
CA GLU A 62 18.18 -0.37 -1.58
C GLU A 62 17.60 0.65 -2.58
N PHE A 63 17.16 0.18 -3.75
CA PHE A 63 16.43 1.00 -4.73
C PHE A 63 15.18 1.63 -4.11
N ALA A 64 14.34 0.84 -3.43
CA ALA A 64 13.11 1.35 -2.82
C ALA A 64 13.39 2.42 -1.75
N SER A 65 14.43 2.19 -0.93
CA SER A 65 14.88 3.14 0.09
C SER A 65 15.32 4.46 -0.54
N GLU A 66 16.22 4.45 -1.52
CA GLU A 66 16.72 5.67 -2.17
C GLU A 66 15.66 6.36 -3.04
N PHE A 67 14.77 5.60 -3.68
CA PHE A 67 13.70 6.14 -4.51
C PHE A 67 12.68 6.93 -3.68
N LEU A 68 12.32 6.42 -2.50
CA LEU A 68 11.35 7.07 -1.61
C LEU A 68 12.00 8.08 -0.66
N ILE A 69 13.25 7.83 -0.28
CA ILE A 69 13.99 8.58 0.75
C ILE A 69 15.42 8.80 0.23
N PRO A 70 15.61 9.79 -0.67
CA PRO A 70 16.94 10.05 -1.23
C PRO A 70 17.94 10.38 -0.12
N GLY A 71 18.99 9.57 0.01
CA GLY A 71 19.97 9.70 1.09
C GLY A 71 20.64 11.08 1.12
N ASP A 72 20.89 11.65 -0.06
CA ASP A 72 21.47 12.98 -0.23
C ASP A 72 20.56 14.12 0.22
N ALA A 73 19.24 13.91 0.26
CA ALA A 73 18.26 14.89 0.74
C ALA A 73 18.11 14.87 2.26
N ILE A 74 18.39 13.74 2.93
CA ILE A 74 18.24 13.57 4.38
C ILE A 74 18.89 14.71 5.21
N PRO A 75 20.10 15.21 4.91
CA PRO A 75 20.74 16.28 5.66
C PRO A 75 19.96 17.60 5.66
N GLU A 76 19.11 17.83 4.66
CA GLU A 76 18.28 19.04 4.55
C GLU A 76 17.08 18.99 5.53
N TYR A 77 16.66 17.79 5.93
CA TYR A 77 15.51 17.57 6.81
C TYR A 77 15.89 17.16 8.23
N LEU A 78 16.99 16.42 8.39
CA LEU A 78 17.40 15.83 9.65
C LEU A 78 18.84 16.20 10.02
N ARG A 79 18.99 16.69 11.25
CA ARG A 79 20.30 16.85 11.89
C ARG A 79 20.92 15.48 12.21
N SER A 80 22.23 15.47 12.49
CA SER A 80 22.90 14.25 12.98
C SER A 80 22.31 13.78 14.32
N ASN A 81 22.08 12.48 14.44
CA ASN A 81 21.41 11.80 15.54
C ASN A 81 20.10 12.51 15.94
N PRO A 82 19.14 12.63 15.01
CA PRO A 82 17.90 13.35 15.29
C PRO A 82 17.10 12.62 16.37
N PRO A 83 16.39 13.35 17.26
CA PRO A 83 15.44 12.74 18.16
C PRO A 83 14.30 12.12 17.35
N ILE A 84 13.59 11.17 17.96
CA ILE A 84 12.50 10.47 17.29
C ILE A 84 11.38 11.43 16.83
N SER A 85 11.14 12.55 17.53
CA SER A 85 10.14 13.54 17.15
C SER A 85 10.38 14.06 15.73
N ASP A 86 11.62 14.47 15.46
CA ASP A 86 12.01 15.06 14.17
C ASP A 86 11.89 14.00 13.07
N LEU A 87 12.23 12.74 13.38
CA LEU A 87 12.08 11.62 12.46
C LEU A 87 10.60 11.35 12.12
N LEU A 88 9.70 11.42 13.10
CA LEU A 88 8.26 11.26 12.87
C LEU A 88 7.68 12.44 12.08
N GLU A 89 8.18 13.66 12.24
CA GLU A 89 7.76 14.80 11.40
C GLU A 89 8.21 14.64 9.95
N VAL A 90 9.44 14.17 9.72
CA VAL A 90 9.99 14.01 8.37
C VAL A 90 9.36 12.83 7.64
N ARG A 91 9.08 11.71 8.32
CA ARG A 91 8.38 10.59 7.66
C ARG A 91 7.01 11.02 7.15
N ASP A 92 6.34 11.94 7.84
CA ASP A 92 5.01 12.41 7.48
C ASP A 92 5.07 13.32 6.24
N GLN A 93 6.21 14.00 6.01
CA GLN A 93 6.46 14.76 4.78
C GLN A 93 6.77 13.82 3.60
N PHE A 94 7.61 12.81 3.82
CA PHE A 94 8.02 11.85 2.80
C PHE A 94 6.93 10.80 2.53
N LYS A 95 5.96 10.65 3.46
CA LYS A 95 4.88 9.66 3.44
C LYS A 95 5.44 8.22 3.38
N VAL A 96 6.37 7.94 4.29
CA VAL A 96 7.12 6.67 4.38
C VAL A 96 7.06 6.11 5.81
N SER A 97 7.43 4.83 5.96
CA SER A 97 7.50 4.20 7.29
C SER A 97 8.54 4.88 8.17
N ALA A 98 8.24 5.05 9.45
CA ALA A 98 9.23 5.52 10.43
C ALA A 98 10.47 4.61 10.48
N THR A 99 10.25 3.29 10.33
CA THR A 99 11.34 2.31 10.33
C THR A 99 12.22 2.42 9.09
N ALA A 100 11.61 2.63 7.92
CA ALA A 100 12.34 2.85 6.67
C ALA A 100 13.16 4.15 6.73
N LEU A 101 12.57 5.24 7.24
CA LEU A 101 13.29 6.50 7.40
C LEU A 101 14.45 6.39 8.40
N ALA A 102 14.27 5.69 9.53
CA ALA A 102 15.36 5.45 10.47
C ALA A 102 16.51 4.66 9.83
N HIS A 103 16.20 3.65 9.01
CA HIS A 103 17.20 2.90 8.26
C HIS A 103 17.92 3.77 7.23
N ALA A 104 17.20 4.53 6.41
CA ALA A 104 17.78 5.44 5.42
C ALA A 104 18.66 6.53 6.08
N THR A 105 18.22 7.06 7.22
CA THR A 105 18.99 8.08 7.98
C THR A 105 20.30 7.50 8.53
N HIS A 106 20.29 6.24 8.97
CA HIS A 106 21.51 5.52 9.37
C HIS A 106 22.43 5.24 8.18
N ALA A 107 21.87 4.73 7.07
CA ALA A 107 22.62 4.47 5.84
C ALA A 107 23.29 5.73 5.28
N ALA A 108 22.63 6.90 5.36
CA ALA A 108 23.18 8.19 4.98
C ALA A 108 24.21 8.77 5.98
N GLY A 109 24.60 8.00 7.01
CA GLY A 109 25.59 8.41 8.00
C GLY A 109 25.10 9.50 8.97
N ARG A 110 23.78 9.75 9.03
CA ARG A 110 23.17 10.74 9.93
C ARG A 110 22.79 10.17 11.28
N MET A 111 22.89 8.86 11.47
CA MET A 111 22.80 8.22 12.79
C MET A 111 24.02 7.35 13.06
N THR A 112 24.48 7.38 14.30
CA THR A 112 25.41 6.36 14.80
C THR A 112 24.69 5.03 15.00
N ASP A 113 25.42 3.91 15.01
CA ASP A 113 24.84 2.59 15.30
C ASP A 113 24.09 2.54 16.63
N TRP A 114 24.60 3.25 17.64
CA TRP A 114 23.96 3.35 18.95
C TRP A 114 22.65 4.13 18.87
N ALA A 115 22.64 5.28 18.20
CA ALA A 115 21.43 6.09 18.01
C ALA A 115 20.38 5.32 17.21
N TYR A 116 20.77 4.71 16.09
CA TYR A 116 19.89 3.89 15.26
C TYR A 116 19.24 2.75 16.07
N ARG A 117 20.05 1.98 16.82
CA ARG A 117 19.53 0.89 17.66
C ARG A 117 18.53 1.39 18.70
N ASN A 118 18.81 2.51 19.36
CA ASN A 118 17.91 3.08 20.35
C ASN A 118 16.59 3.55 19.71
N THR A 119 16.66 4.22 18.57
CA THR A 119 15.49 4.63 17.79
C THR A 119 14.64 3.44 17.36
N CYS A 120 15.24 2.33 16.90
CA CYS A 120 14.49 1.13 16.54
C CYS A 120 13.76 0.51 17.74
N ILE A 121 14.38 0.48 18.92
CA ILE A 121 13.75 -0.01 20.16
C ILE A 121 12.56 0.87 20.50
N GLU A 122 12.74 2.18 20.47
CA GLU A 122 11.70 3.14 20.79
C GLU A 122 10.53 3.09 19.80
N LEU A 123 10.82 3.05 18.49
CA LEU A 123 9.81 2.88 17.45
C LEU A 123 9.00 1.59 17.67
N SER A 124 9.69 0.50 18.01
CA SER A 124 9.04 -0.78 18.31
C SER A 124 8.12 -0.68 19.52
N GLY A 125 8.54 0.01 20.59
CA GLY A 125 7.72 0.24 21.79
C GLY A 125 6.49 1.12 21.53
N ARG A 126 6.57 2.01 20.55
CA ARG A 126 5.47 2.88 20.09
C ARG A 126 4.53 2.23 19.07
N GLY A 127 4.78 0.98 18.68
CA GLY A 127 3.90 0.21 17.78
C GLY A 127 4.26 0.25 16.30
N PHE A 128 5.36 0.91 15.91
CA PHE A 128 5.76 1.10 14.50
C PHE A 128 6.22 -0.18 13.77
N ARG A 129 6.29 -1.32 14.46
CA ARG A 129 6.54 -2.62 13.82
C ARG A 129 5.30 -3.23 13.15
N LYS A 130 4.09 -2.85 13.59
CA LYS A 130 2.82 -3.47 13.13
C LYS A 130 1.98 -2.53 12.28
N GLY A 131 2.34 -1.26 12.21
CA GLY A 131 1.64 -0.24 11.44
C GLY A 131 2.28 1.12 11.64
N GLU A 132 1.62 2.17 11.18
CA GLU A 132 2.11 3.54 11.28
C GLU A 132 1.13 4.39 12.11
N PRO A 133 1.16 4.33 13.46
CA PRO A 133 0.44 5.26 14.30
C PRO A 133 0.64 6.72 13.90
N GLY A 134 -0.47 7.41 13.60
CA GLY A 134 -0.46 8.79 13.11
C GLY A 134 0.03 8.97 11.67
N GLY A 135 0.21 7.87 10.92
CA GLY A 135 0.61 7.91 9.52
C GLY A 135 -0.53 8.28 8.56
N MET A 136 -0.35 7.91 7.30
CA MET A 136 -1.27 8.13 6.20
C MET A 136 -2.66 7.56 6.52
N PRO A 137 -3.73 8.36 6.36
CA PRO A 137 -5.08 7.92 6.69
C PRO A 137 -5.68 6.98 5.64
N ASN A 138 -5.21 7.06 4.39
CA ASN A 138 -5.78 6.34 3.26
C ASN A 138 -4.67 5.80 2.35
N HIS A 139 -4.97 4.69 1.70
CA HIS A 139 -4.16 4.18 0.59
C HIS A 139 -4.25 5.12 -0.62
N GLU A 140 -3.17 5.18 -1.40
CA GLU A 140 -3.20 5.84 -2.70
C GLU A 140 -4.20 5.15 -3.62
N MET A 141 -4.92 5.96 -4.42
CA MET A 141 -5.95 5.48 -5.33
C MET A 141 -5.75 6.11 -6.71
N SER A 142 -6.15 5.37 -7.75
CA SER A 142 -6.13 5.87 -9.13
C SER A 142 -7.00 7.11 -9.26
N ARG A 143 -6.45 8.17 -9.87
CA ARG A 143 -7.22 9.36 -10.27
C ARG A 143 -8.04 9.14 -11.53
N VAL A 144 -7.71 8.11 -12.31
CA VAL A 144 -8.36 7.79 -13.59
C VAL A 144 -9.76 7.24 -13.35
N PHE A 145 -9.94 6.31 -12.41
CA PHE A 145 -11.26 5.72 -12.17
C PHE A 145 -12.31 6.76 -11.77
N PRO A 146 -12.05 7.72 -10.85
CA PRO A 146 -13.04 8.73 -10.50
C PRO A 146 -13.35 9.67 -11.67
N GLN A 147 -12.40 9.88 -12.57
CA GLN A 147 -12.61 10.71 -13.76
C GLN A 147 -13.46 10.01 -14.81
N ILE A 148 -13.24 8.72 -15.06
CA ILE A 148 -13.92 7.97 -16.13
C ILE A 148 -15.24 7.36 -15.67
N LEU A 149 -15.32 6.90 -14.42
CA LEU A 149 -16.47 6.19 -13.84
C LEU A 149 -17.27 7.03 -12.83
N GLY A 150 -16.74 8.19 -12.42
CA GLY A 150 -17.44 9.10 -11.53
C GLY A 150 -18.58 9.85 -12.22
N THR A 151 -19.18 10.81 -11.51
CA THR A 151 -20.38 11.54 -11.97
C THR A 151 -20.18 12.34 -13.27
N ARG A 152 -18.93 12.67 -13.61
CA ARG A 152 -18.55 13.36 -14.86
C ARG A 152 -17.92 12.41 -15.89
N GLY A 153 -17.99 11.12 -15.61
CA GLY A 153 -17.42 10.05 -16.41
C GLY A 153 -18.12 9.88 -17.74
N THR A 154 -17.37 9.36 -18.73
CA THR A 154 -17.90 9.03 -20.06
C THR A 154 -18.45 7.61 -20.13
N VAL A 155 -18.14 6.76 -19.14
CA VAL A 155 -18.51 5.34 -19.11
C VAL A 155 -18.94 4.94 -17.70
N THR A 156 -19.89 4.02 -17.59
CA THR A 156 -20.33 3.42 -16.32
C THR A 156 -19.70 2.04 -16.12
N ALA A 157 -19.51 1.60 -14.87
CA ALA A 157 -19.05 0.26 -14.55
C ALA A 157 -19.96 -0.82 -15.13
N ARG A 158 -21.26 -0.55 -15.30
CA ARG A 158 -22.20 -1.46 -15.97
C ARG A 158 -21.87 -1.63 -17.46
N GLN A 159 -21.54 -0.54 -18.16
CA GLN A 159 -21.13 -0.61 -19.57
C GLN A 159 -19.83 -1.40 -19.71
N VAL A 160 -18.82 -1.10 -18.88
CA VAL A 160 -17.55 -1.85 -18.84
C VAL A 160 -17.81 -3.35 -18.56
N ALA A 161 -18.65 -3.65 -17.57
CA ALA A 161 -18.98 -5.03 -17.20
C ALA A 161 -19.67 -5.79 -18.35
N ALA A 162 -20.58 -5.14 -19.07
CA ALA A 162 -21.27 -5.74 -20.21
C ALA A 162 -20.31 -6.05 -21.37
N GLU A 163 -19.39 -5.12 -21.68
CA GLU A 163 -18.39 -5.28 -22.73
C GLU A 163 -17.39 -6.40 -22.41
N LEU A 164 -16.89 -6.42 -21.17
CA LEU A 164 -15.96 -7.45 -20.68
C LEU A 164 -16.66 -8.79 -20.35
N ARG A 165 -17.99 -8.83 -20.38
CA ARG A 165 -18.81 -10.00 -19.99
C ARG A 165 -18.52 -10.52 -18.58
N VAL A 166 -18.31 -9.61 -17.64
CA VAL A 166 -18.07 -9.91 -16.22
C VAL A 166 -19.17 -9.34 -15.34
N PRO A 167 -19.39 -9.84 -14.12
CA PRO A 167 -20.30 -9.22 -13.17
C PRO A 167 -19.89 -7.78 -12.83
N VAL A 168 -20.85 -6.86 -12.73
CA VAL A 168 -20.57 -5.45 -12.36
C VAL A 168 -19.84 -5.30 -11.03
N GLN A 169 -20.06 -6.24 -10.10
CA GLN A 169 -19.39 -6.24 -8.80
C GLN A 169 -17.88 -6.50 -8.92
N GLU A 170 -17.45 -7.21 -9.95
CA GLU A 170 -16.03 -7.46 -10.22
C GLU A 170 -15.34 -6.18 -10.70
N VAL A 171 -15.98 -5.45 -11.63
CA VAL A 171 -15.48 -4.12 -12.06
C VAL A 171 -15.40 -3.17 -10.87
N ARG A 172 -16.41 -3.15 -10.00
CA ARG A 172 -16.39 -2.31 -8.79
C ARG A 172 -15.30 -2.73 -7.81
N ALA A 173 -15.08 -4.03 -7.60
CA ALA A 173 -14.03 -4.52 -6.73
C ALA A 173 -12.64 -4.11 -7.25
N LEU A 174 -12.40 -4.28 -8.56
CA LEU A 174 -11.13 -3.95 -9.22
C LEU A 174 -10.87 -2.44 -9.32
N THR A 175 -11.92 -1.62 -9.36
CA THR A 175 -11.83 -0.16 -9.35
C THR A 175 -11.95 0.42 -7.95
N PHE A 176 -11.89 -0.43 -6.91
CA PHE A 176 -11.97 -0.03 -5.51
C PHE A 176 -13.22 0.78 -5.14
N GLY A 177 -14.35 0.47 -5.77
CA GLY A 177 -15.66 1.01 -5.42
C GLY A 177 -15.87 2.46 -5.86
N VAL A 178 -15.14 2.93 -6.87
CA VAL A 178 -15.12 4.34 -7.30
C VAL A 178 -16.43 4.86 -7.93
N GLU A 179 -17.48 4.05 -8.04
CA GLU A 179 -18.81 4.57 -8.39
C GLU A 179 -19.61 5.03 -7.16
N LEU A 180 -19.84 6.34 -7.08
CA LEU A 180 -21.10 6.88 -6.57
C LEU A 180 -22.12 6.83 -7.71
N GLY A 181 -23.08 5.92 -7.62
CA GLY A 181 -24.28 6.00 -8.46
C GLY A 181 -24.94 7.36 -8.27
N ALA A 182 -25.42 7.97 -9.36
CA ALA A 182 -26.29 9.13 -9.29
C ALA A 182 -27.33 8.92 -8.19
N ALA A 183 -27.53 9.92 -7.33
CA ALA A 183 -28.61 9.91 -6.35
C ALA A 183 -29.91 9.57 -7.09
N ALA A 184 -30.40 8.35 -6.91
CA ALA A 184 -31.79 8.06 -7.17
C ALA A 184 -32.56 8.91 -6.15
N ALA A 185 -33.26 9.92 -6.65
CA ALA A 185 -34.26 10.62 -5.88
C ALA A 185 -35.28 9.59 -5.36
N GLY A 186 -35.40 9.46 -4.04
CA GLY A 186 -36.24 8.48 -3.33
C GLY A 186 -35.61 7.08 -3.36
N VAL A 187 -35.34 6.39 -2.26
CA VAL A 187 -36.18 6.16 -1.09
C VAL A 187 -35.27 5.74 0.08
N ASP A 188 -35.58 6.24 1.28
CA ASP A 188 -35.19 5.81 2.63
C ASP A 188 -33.76 5.35 2.92
N ALA A 189 -33.04 6.18 3.67
CA ALA A 189 -31.85 5.81 4.41
C ALA A 189 -32.18 4.77 5.50
N PRO A 190 -31.44 3.66 5.63
CA PRO A 190 -31.53 2.86 6.84
C PRO A 190 -30.67 3.50 7.93
N ALA A 191 -31.32 3.78 9.05
CA ALA A 191 -30.67 4.20 10.28
C ALA A 191 -29.62 3.17 10.72
N MET A 192 -28.48 3.67 11.20
CA MET A 192 -27.55 2.88 11.99
C MET A 192 -28.28 2.34 13.22
N ASN A 193 -28.27 1.02 13.40
CA ASN A 193 -28.54 0.44 14.72
C ASN A 193 -27.53 -0.65 15.04
N ASN A 194 -26.63 -0.31 15.96
CA ASN A 194 -25.81 -1.26 16.69
C ASN A 194 -26.72 -2.04 17.64
N ALA A 195 -26.91 -3.34 17.41
CA ALA A 195 -27.24 -4.28 18.46
C ALA A 195 -26.81 -5.69 18.03
N ALA A 196 -25.84 -6.22 18.77
CA ALA A 196 -25.43 -7.61 18.70
C ALA A 196 -26.62 -8.53 19.04
N THR A 197 -26.83 -9.57 18.24
CA THR A 197 -27.45 -10.81 18.75
C THR A 197 -26.92 -11.98 17.92
N MET A 198 -26.14 -12.84 18.57
CA MET A 198 -25.76 -14.16 18.09
C MET A 198 -27.02 -15.01 17.87
N SER A 199 -27.19 -15.60 16.69
CA SER A 199 -28.16 -16.69 16.49
C SER A 199 -27.59 -17.73 15.53
N HIS A 200 -27.53 -18.97 16.01
CA HIS A 200 -26.92 -20.13 15.39
C HIS A 200 -27.62 -20.56 14.09
N SER A 201 -26.83 -20.88 13.06
CA SER A 201 -27.30 -21.55 11.84
C SER A 201 -27.48 -23.06 12.07
N GLN A 202 -28.71 -23.57 11.94
CA GLN A 202 -28.98 -25.01 11.81
C GLN A 202 -29.05 -25.41 10.33
N LEU A 203 -28.23 -26.37 9.93
CA LEU A 203 -28.34 -27.07 8.65
C LEU A 203 -29.29 -28.26 8.78
N ARG A 204 -30.19 -28.44 7.81
CA ARG A 204 -31.05 -29.63 7.70
C ARG A 204 -30.71 -30.39 6.41
N LEU A 205 -30.50 -31.69 6.55
CA LEU A 205 -30.25 -32.60 5.45
C LEU A 205 -31.56 -32.88 4.69
N VAL A 206 -31.57 -32.71 3.38
CA VAL A 206 -32.68 -33.10 2.50
C VAL A 206 -32.37 -34.50 1.96
N ARG A 207 -33.31 -35.44 2.13
CA ARG A 207 -33.30 -36.74 1.44
C ARG A 207 -34.02 -36.62 0.10
#